data_AF-A0A934YWH8-F1
#
_entry.id   AF-A0A934YWH8-F1
#
_cell.length_a   1.000
_cell.length_b   1.000
_cell.length_c   1.000
_cell.angle_alpha   90.00
_cell.angle_beta   90.00
_cell.angle_gamma   90.00
#
_symmetry.space_group_name_H-M   'P 1'
#
loop_
_entity.id
_entity.type
_entity.pdbx_description
1 polymer ?
#
loop_
_entity_poly.entity_id
_entity_poly.type
_entity_poly.pdbx_seq_one_letter_code
_entity_poly.pdbx_strand_id
1 'polypeptide(L)'
;MSDRTTTLMMERLRAIGARKERFSYHVRGDSYVITDIVVAYNIDSADGPVDLAKVLAHAVDNDSIVSGQRQPDGHVIYTSCRLFTDMQNAERFAREQKQTSVYNWNRYAEMPIKGVVVSGSDDREDDSDEVSGN
;
A
#
# COMPACT_ATOMS: atom_id res chain seq x y z
N MET A 1 3.01 21.34 10.31
CA MET A 1 4.32 20.69 10.56
C MET A 1 5.39 21.60 9.95
N SER A 2 6.54 21.83 10.59
CA SER A 2 7.58 22.68 9.98
C SER A 2 8.27 21.95 8.83
N ASP A 3 8.70 22.66 7.78
CA ASP A 3 9.40 22.05 6.64
C ASP A 3 10.61 21.22 7.07
N ARG A 4 11.36 21.71 8.08
CA ARG A 4 12.49 20.99 8.67
C ARG A 4 12.09 19.64 9.28
N THR A 5 10.95 19.59 9.98
CA THR A 5 10.44 18.34 10.56
C THR A 5 10.07 17.34 9.48
N THR A 6 9.43 17.81 8.41
CA THR A 6 9.05 16.98 7.26
C THR A 6 10.29 16.39 6.58
N THR A 7 11.33 17.21 6.34
CA THR A 7 12.60 16.74 5.75
C THR A 7 13.25 15.63 6.58
N LEU A 8 13.39 15.85 7.90
CA LEU A 8 13.99 14.86 8.80
C LEU A 8 13.20 13.55 8.83
N MET A 9 11.87 13.62 8.78
CA MET A 9 11.02 12.42 8.73
C MET A 9 11.18 11.67 7.40
N MET A 10 11.24 12.38 6.27
CA MET A 10 11.49 11.75 4.97
C MET A 10 12.86 11.07 4.93
N GLU A 11 13.91 11.71 5.44
CA GLU A 11 15.25 11.11 5.53
C GLU A 11 15.25 9.85 6.39
N ARG A 12 14.55 9.89 7.53
CA ARG A 12 14.39 8.72 8.40
C ARG A 12 13.69 7.58 7.66
N LEU A 13 12.55 7.83 7.01
CA LEU A 13 11.81 6.81 6.27
C LEU A 13 12.66 6.19 5.14
N ARG A 14 13.42 7.02 4.41
CA ARG A 14 14.40 6.55 3.41
C ARG A 14 15.49 5.68 4.02
N ALA A 15 16.05 6.10 5.15
CA ALA A 15 17.09 5.33 5.86
C ALA A 15 16.56 3.97 6.35
N ILE A 16 15.30 3.90 6.80
CA ILE A 16 14.65 2.64 7.16
C ILE A 16 14.45 1.76 5.93
N GLY A 17 13.89 2.31 4.85
CA GLY A 17 13.67 1.59 3.58
C GLY A 17 14.96 1.07 2.96
N ALA A 18 16.08 1.78 3.15
CA ALA A 18 17.41 1.34 2.73
C ALA A 18 17.97 0.15 3.53
N ARG A 19 17.40 -0.18 4.70
CA ARG A 19 17.88 -1.27 5.58
C ARG A 19 16.92 -2.44 5.72
N LYS A 20 15.62 -2.22 5.52
CA LYS A 20 14.58 -3.25 5.72
C LYS A 20 13.90 -3.59 4.40
N GLU A 21 13.58 -4.87 4.22
CA GLU A 21 12.76 -5.34 3.11
C GLU A 21 11.30 -4.86 3.25
N ARG A 22 10.76 -4.90 4.47
CA ARG A 22 9.43 -4.37 4.79
C ARG A 22 9.43 -3.70 6.16
N PHE A 23 8.68 -2.62 6.31
CA PHE A 23 8.48 -1.97 7.60
C PHE A 23 7.16 -1.21 7.66
N SER A 24 6.66 -0.95 8.86
CA SER A 24 5.61 0.03 9.13
C SER A 24 6.06 0.93 10.29
N TYR A 25 5.81 2.23 10.18
CA TYR A 25 6.35 3.24 11.08
C TYR A 25 5.29 4.27 11.44
N HIS A 26 5.11 4.51 12.73
CA HIS A 26 4.24 5.55 13.24
C HIS A 26 5.00 6.86 13.29
N VAL A 27 4.73 7.76 12.35
CA VAL A 27 5.52 9.00 12.17
C VAL A 27 5.32 9.98 13.33
N ARG A 28 4.10 10.13 13.86
CA ARG A 28 3.87 11.00 15.04
C ARG A 28 4.41 10.39 16.34
N GLY A 29 4.35 9.07 16.49
CA GLY A 29 4.82 8.35 17.67
C GLY A 29 6.31 7.96 17.62
N ASP A 30 7.02 8.33 16.56
CA ASP A 30 8.43 8.02 16.29
C ASP A 30 8.83 6.55 16.54
N SER A 31 7.96 5.60 16.20
CA SER A 31 8.13 4.19 16.56
C SER A 31 7.75 3.22 15.45
N TYR A 32 8.31 2.01 15.49
CA TYR A 32 7.93 0.94 14.58
C TYR A 32 6.57 0.35 14.98
N VAL A 33 5.76 0.05 13.96
CA VAL A 33 4.59 -0.82 14.12
C VAL A 33 5.08 -2.25 13.92
N ILE A 34 4.95 -3.06 14.97
CA ILE A 34 5.44 -4.45 15.00
C ILE A 34 4.34 -5.45 15.36
N THR A 35 3.12 -4.98 15.56
CA THR A 35 1.93 -5.78 15.86
C THR A 35 0.77 -5.30 14.99
N ASP A 36 -0.33 -6.06 15.03
CA ASP A 36 -1.61 -5.73 14.42
C ASP A 36 -1.59 -5.77 12.88
N ILE A 37 -2.63 -5.23 12.25
CA ILE A 37 -2.88 -5.35 10.82
C ILE A 37 -2.78 -3.96 10.19
N VAL A 38 -1.94 -3.84 9.16
CA VAL A 38 -1.71 -2.60 8.43
C VAL A 38 -2.34 -2.70 7.06
N VAL A 39 -3.14 -1.70 6.71
CA VAL A 39 -3.83 -1.59 5.42
C VAL A 39 -3.44 -0.29 4.75
N ALA A 40 -3.02 -0.35 3.48
CA ALA A 40 -2.69 0.84 2.72
C ALA A 40 -3.95 1.64 2.35
N TYR A 41 -3.83 2.96 2.38
CA TYR A 41 -4.77 3.84 1.72
C TYR A 41 -4.55 3.82 0.21
N ASN A 42 -5.63 4.02 -0.54
CA ASN A 42 -5.52 4.37 -1.95
C ASN A 42 -5.24 5.87 -2.06
N ILE A 43 -3.98 6.21 -2.32
CA ILE A 43 -3.59 7.59 -2.59
C ILE A 43 -3.70 7.79 -4.10
N ASP A 44 -4.56 8.73 -4.51
CA ASP A 44 -4.77 9.01 -5.92
C ASP A 44 -3.43 9.39 -6.61
N SER A 45 -3.22 8.81 -7.79
CA SER A 45 -2.02 8.96 -8.62
C SER A 45 -2.32 9.68 -9.94
N ALA A 46 -3.46 10.40 -10.02
CA ALA A 46 -3.87 11.17 -11.20
C ALA A 46 -2.74 12.03 -11.81
N ASP A 47 -1.82 12.55 -10.98
CA ASP A 47 -0.71 13.42 -11.39
C ASP A 47 0.64 12.69 -11.54
N GLY A 48 0.65 11.35 -11.55
CA GLY A 48 1.84 10.52 -11.68
C GLY A 48 2.17 9.68 -10.44
N PRO A 49 3.37 9.08 -10.40
CA PRO A 49 3.76 8.15 -9.34
C PRO A 49 3.74 8.84 -7.97
N VAL A 50 3.15 8.16 -6.99
CA VAL A 50 3.02 8.65 -5.62
C VAL A 50 4.40 8.70 -4.97
N ASP A 51 4.90 9.91 -4.72
CA ASP A 51 6.18 10.10 -4.05
C ASP A 51 6.06 10.04 -2.51
N LEU A 52 7.21 9.93 -1.83
CA LEU A 52 7.28 9.84 -0.37
C LEU A 52 6.74 11.10 0.33
N ALA A 53 6.87 12.27 -0.27
CA ALA A 53 6.39 13.51 0.35
C ALA A 53 4.86 13.51 0.41
N LYS A 54 4.20 13.10 -0.69
CA LYS A 54 2.74 12.91 -0.76
C LYS A 54 2.27 11.83 0.21
N VAL A 55 2.97 10.70 0.29
CA VAL A 55 2.68 9.64 1.26
C VAL A 55 2.75 10.15 2.70
N LEU A 56 3.81 10.87 3.04
CA LEU A 56 4.00 11.39 4.38
C LEU A 56 2.95 12.43 4.74
N ALA A 57 2.64 13.36 3.83
CA ALA A 57 1.57 14.34 4.03
C ALA A 57 0.23 13.63 4.28
N HIS A 58 -0.14 12.67 3.42
CA HIS A 58 -1.37 11.91 3.57
C HIS A 58 -1.40 11.11 4.88
N ALA A 59 -0.29 10.47 5.27
CA ALA A 59 -0.20 9.75 6.54
C ALA A 59 -0.41 10.71 7.73
N VAL A 60 0.23 11.89 7.72
CA VAL A 60 0.09 12.89 8.78
C VAL A 60 -1.36 13.35 8.92
N ASP A 61 -2.12 13.48 7.82
CA ASP A 61 -3.52 13.92 7.89
C ASP A 61 -4.50 12.79 8.29
N ASN A 62 -4.03 11.54 8.30
CA ASN A 62 -4.81 10.36 8.69
C ASN A 62 -4.20 9.71 9.95
N ASP A 63 -3.93 8.39 9.92
CA ASP A 63 -3.50 7.61 11.10
C ASP A 63 -1.99 7.69 11.39
N SER A 64 -1.23 8.49 10.64
CA SER A 64 0.20 8.70 10.87
C SER A 64 1.05 7.43 10.79
N ILE A 65 0.63 6.45 10.00
CA ILE A 65 1.41 5.26 9.69
C ILE A 65 1.91 5.35 8.25
N VAL A 66 3.21 5.11 8.06
CA VAL A 66 3.82 4.89 6.75
C VAL A 66 4.38 3.48 6.70
N SER A 67 4.03 2.74 5.66
CA SER A 67 4.62 1.45 5.34
C SER A 67 5.58 1.58 4.18
N GLY A 68 6.61 0.74 4.14
CA GLY A 68 7.54 0.63 3.04
C GLY A 68 7.82 -0.82 2.70
N GLN A 69 7.83 -1.14 1.41
CA GLN A 69 8.21 -2.46 0.90
C GLN A 69 9.25 -2.30 -0.22
N ARG A 70 10.40 -2.92 -0.04
CA ARG A 70 11.42 -3.04 -1.07
C ARG A 70 10.98 -4.05 -2.11
N GLN A 71 10.99 -3.64 -3.36
CA GLN A 71 10.73 -4.47 -4.51
C GLN A 71 12.00 -5.20 -4.95
N PRO A 72 11.90 -6.26 -5.78
CA PRO A 72 13.06 -6.98 -6.29
C PRO A 72 14.07 -6.12 -7.07
N ASP A 73 13.61 -5.00 -7.65
CA ASP A 73 14.45 -4.00 -8.33
C ASP A 73 15.24 -3.09 -7.37
N GLY A 74 15.05 -3.25 -6.05
CA GLY A 74 15.70 -2.48 -5.01
C GLY A 74 15.01 -1.16 -4.65
N HIS A 75 14.00 -0.74 -5.41
CA HIS A 75 13.22 0.45 -5.06
C HIS A 75 12.26 0.15 -3.91
N VAL A 76 11.92 1.18 -3.13
CA VAL A 76 10.98 1.05 -2.01
C VAL A 76 9.67 1.74 -2.38
N ILE A 77 8.59 0.97 -2.39
CA ILE A 77 7.22 1.50 -2.46
C ILE A 77 6.84 1.96 -1.07
N TYR A 78 6.48 3.23 -0.93
CA TYR A 78 5.95 3.79 0.30
C TYR A 78 4.45 3.98 0.19
N THR A 79 3.72 3.65 1.25
CA THR A 79 2.27 3.87 1.32
C THR A 79 1.90 4.43 2.68
N SER A 80 0.89 5.30 2.73
CA SER A 80 0.28 5.67 4.00
C SER A 80 -0.71 4.59 4.38
N CYS A 81 -0.79 4.24 5.65
CA CYS A 81 -1.60 3.13 6.09
C CYS A 81 -2.45 3.49 7.29
N ARG A 82 -3.40 2.60 7.57
CA ARG A 82 -4.19 2.55 8.78
C ARG A 82 -3.92 1.26 9.54
N LEU A 83 -3.92 1.33 10.86
CA LEU A 83 -3.71 0.21 11.77
C LEU A 83 -5.06 -0.33 12.27
N PHE A 84 -5.19 -1.65 12.32
CA PHE A 84 -6.38 -2.34 12.80
C PHE A 84 -5.99 -3.49 13.72
N THR A 85 -6.70 -3.63 14.82
CA THR A 85 -6.53 -4.74 15.77
C THR A 85 -7.30 -6.00 15.35
N ASP A 86 -8.29 -5.86 14.47
CA ASP A 86 -9.14 -6.96 14.00
C ASP A 86 -9.16 -7.07 12.48
N MET A 87 -9.22 -8.32 12.00
CA MET A 87 -9.16 -8.61 10.56
C MET A 87 -10.42 -8.14 9.83
N GLN A 88 -11.60 -8.19 10.46
CA GLN A 88 -12.85 -7.87 9.76
C GLN A 88 -12.93 -6.38 9.37
N ASN A 89 -12.55 -5.49 10.28
CA ASN A 89 -12.47 -4.06 9.98
C ASN A 89 -11.35 -3.74 8.99
N ALA A 90 -10.21 -4.45 9.10
CA ALA A 90 -9.11 -4.32 8.14
C ALA A 90 -9.55 -4.70 6.73
N GLU A 91 -10.24 -5.84 6.54
CA GLU A 91 -10.74 -6.27 5.23
C GLU A 91 -11.79 -5.31 4.66
N ARG A 92 -12.71 -4.81 5.50
CA ARG A 92 -13.72 -3.83 5.06
C ARG A 92 -13.06 -2.57 4.52
N PHE A 93 -12.13 -2.02 5.28
CA PHE A 93 -11.38 -0.84 4.88
C PHE A 93 -10.51 -1.10 3.64
N ALA A 94 -9.87 -2.27 3.55
CA ALA A 94 -9.09 -2.65 2.38
C ALA A 94 -9.95 -2.66 1.09
N ARG A 95 -11.20 -3.15 1.16
CA ARG A 95 -12.13 -3.11 0.03
C ARG A 95 -12.51 -1.67 -0.35
N GLU A 96 -12.78 -0.81 0.63
CA GLU A 96 -13.06 0.63 0.40
C GLU A 96 -11.87 1.33 -0.28
N GLN A 97 -10.65 0.96 0.11
CA GLN A 97 -9.40 1.45 -0.45
C GLN A 97 -8.94 0.65 -1.68
N LYS A 98 -9.76 -0.25 -2.24
CA LYS A 98 -9.44 -1.07 -3.42
C LYS A 98 -8.10 -1.84 -3.32
N GLN A 99 -7.72 -2.24 -2.11
CA GLN A 99 -6.52 -3.02 -1.85
C GLN A 99 -6.82 -4.53 -2.02
N THR A 100 -5.89 -5.26 -2.62
CA THR A 100 -6.00 -6.71 -2.84
C THR A 100 -5.50 -7.53 -1.66
N SER A 101 -4.75 -6.92 -0.75
CA SER A 101 -4.14 -7.57 0.41
C SER A 101 -3.99 -6.61 1.60
N VAL A 102 -3.74 -7.18 2.77
CA VAL A 102 -3.37 -6.48 4.01
C VAL A 102 -2.16 -7.15 4.63
N TYR A 103 -1.33 -6.40 5.36
CA TYR A 103 -0.18 -7.00 6.04
C TYR A 103 -0.49 -7.21 7.52
N ASN A 104 -0.34 -8.44 8.01
CA ASN A 104 -0.57 -8.80 9.39
C ASN A 104 0.77 -9.01 10.11
N TRP A 105 1.18 -8.03 10.92
CA TRP A 105 2.42 -8.08 11.69
C TRP A 105 2.40 -9.15 12.79
N ASN A 106 1.23 -9.51 13.33
CA ASN A 106 1.13 -10.61 14.30
C ASN A 106 1.48 -11.98 13.69
N ARG A 107 1.35 -12.10 12.36
CA ARG A 107 1.67 -13.33 11.61
C ARG A 107 2.89 -13.18 10.70
N TYR A 108 3.45 -11.98 10.60
CA TYR A 108 4.48 -11.62 9.62
C TYR A 108 4.11 -12.02 8.19
N ALA A 109 2.83 -11.88 7.83
CA ALA A 109 2.29 -12.41 6.59
C ALA A 109 1.35 -11.42 5.90
N GLU A 110 1.41 -11.43 4.57
CA GLU A 110 0.46 -10.75 3.71
C GLU A 110 -0.78 -11.63 3.53
N MET A 111 -1.95 -11.06 3.78
CA MET A 111 -3.23 -11.75 3.77
C MET A 111 -4.06 -11.22 2.61
N PRO A 112 -4.50 -12.07 1.66
CA PRO A 112 -5.31 -11.64 0.53
C PRO A 112 -6.71 -11.24 0.98
N ILE A 113 -7.27 -10.18 0.37
CA ILE A 113 -8.66 -9.78 0.58
C ILE A 113 -9.57 -10.60 -0.34
N LYS A 114 -10.40 -11.46 0.27
CA LYS A 114 -11.37 -12.27 -0.47
C LYS A 114 -12.41 -11.38 -1.17
N GLY A 115 -12.62 -11.64 -2.46
CA GLY A 115 -13.68 -11.03 -3.27
C GLY A 115 -13.28 -9.77 -4.05
N VAL A 116 -12.01 -9.37 -4.06
CA VAL A 116 -11.53 -8.31 -4.98
C VAL A 116 -11.25 -8.96 -6.34
N VAL A 117 -12.21 -8.83 -7.26
CA VAL A 117 -12.04 -9.26 -8.65
C VAL A 117 -11.24 -8.18 -9.37
N VAL A 118 -10.06 -8.52 -9.88
CA VAL A 118 -9.31 -7.66 -10.79
C VAL A 118 -10.11 -7.64 -12.09
N SER A 119 -10.78 -6.52 -12.40
CA SER A 119 -11.40 -6.35 -13.71
C SER A 119 -10.25 -6.18 -14.71
N GLY A 120 -9.87 -7.26 -15.39
CA GLY A 120 -8.65 -7.31 -16.17
C GLY A 120 -8.44 -8.60 -16.96
N SER A 121 -9.43 -8.99 -17.76
CA SER A 121 -9.23 -9.59 -19.08
C SER A 121 -10.58 -9.65 -19.80
N ASP A 122 -10.73 -8.77 -20.80
CA ASP A 122 -11.69 -8.85 -21.88
C ASP A 122 -11.54 -10.23 -22.56
N ASP A 123 -12.36 -11.21 -22.20
CA ASP A 123 -12.56 -12.41 -23.04
C ASP A 123 -13.43 -11.96 -24.23
N ARG A 124 -12.79 -11.30 -25.21
CA ARG A 124 -13.36 -11.22 -26.56
C ARG A 124 -13.23 -12.61 -27.18
N GLU A 125 -14.29 -13.40 -27.10
CA GLU A 125 -14.51 -14.49 -28.05
C GLU A 125 -14.62 -13.87 -29.45
N ASP A 126 -13.55 -14.04 -30.22
CA ASP A 126 -13.43 -13.62 -31.60
C ASP A 126 -14.28 -14.59 -32.46
N ASP A 127 -15.57 -14.28 -32.62
CA ASP A 127 -16.44 -14.89 -33.62
C ASP A 127 -15.90 -14.51 -35.00
N SER A 128 -15.00 -15.34 -35.52
CA SER A 128 -14.59 -15.31 -36.92
C SER A 128 -15.31 -16.45 -37.66
N ASP A 129 -16.47 -16.09 -38.20
CA ASP A 129 -17.07 -16.75 -39.35
C ASP A 129 -16.06 -16.76 -40.52
N GLU A 130 -15.62 -17.94 -40.95
CA GLU A 130 -15.05 -18.11 -42.29
C GLU A 130 -15.86 -19.12 -43.11
N VAL A 131 -16.48 -18.57 -44.16
CA VAL A 131 -17.25 -19.22 -45.21
C VAL A 131 -16.32 -19.75 -46.31
N SER A 132 -16.72 -20.88 -46.92
CA SER A 132 -16.45 -21.38 -48.29
C SER A 132 -15.44 -22.53 -48.54
N GLY A 133 -15.96 -23.51 -49.30
CA GLY A 133 -15.25 -24.44 -50.20
C GLY A 133 -15.05 -25.84 -49.62
N ASN A 134 -15.55 -26.94 -50.22
CA ASN A 134 -15.81 -27.24 -51.62
C ASN A 134 -16.85 -28.36 -51.73
#